data_AF-A0A5N3ZZS6-F1
#
_entry.id   AF-A0A5N3ZZS6-F1
#
_cell.length_a   1.000
_cell.length_b   1.000
_cell.length_c   1.000
_cell.angle_alpha   90.00
_cell.angle_beta   90.00
_cell.angle_gamma   90.00
#
_symmetry.space_group_name_H-M   'P 1'
#
loop_
_entity.id
_entity.type
_entity.pdbx_description
1 polymer ?
#
loop_
_entity_poly.entity_id
_entity_poly.type
_entity_poly.pdbx_seq_one_letter_code
_entity_poly.pdbx_strand_id
1 'polypeptide(L)'
;DSEQQENNPQPPIVQSEEAKGKSLSSEVLQILGDEPIIKTVLGPPIYEAVVPRWSNILQNGLSEENIQVLLQKHIIPENFKSLEVPQLNPEVKAALTAQILRRDERLVRKQQFVTASISAISQALTLMLAEEGGGNNVYMQYLSNAGRLLCHLHRLDTMTRKDLISINLNKDLKDTLSAAPTDNFLFGQALEERVKAAKNLEKSSEELKQVKPETAKKP
;
A
#
# COMPACT_ATOMS: atom_id res chain seq x y z
N ASP A 1 22.21 71.11 -46.89
CA ASP A 1 21.00 70.42 -46.41
C ASP A 1 21.41 69.26 -45.53
N SER A 2 21.24 69.50 -44.23
CA SER A 2 21.78 68.68 -43.15
C SER A 2 20.77 67.62 -42.76
N GLU A 3 21.26 66.38 -42.66
CA GLU A 3 20.59 65.22 -42.09
C GLU A 3 20.27 65.46 -40.60
N GLN A 4 19.04 65.17 -40.17
CA GLN A 4 18.72 64.93 -38.77
C GLN A 4 17.90 63.65 -38.63
N GLN A 5 18.45 62.77 -37.79
CA GLN A 5 18.09 61.40 -37.48
C GLN A 5 16.68 61.23 -36.90
N GLU A 6 15.95 60.24 -37.42
CA GLU A 6 14.82 59.59 -36.77
C GLU A 6 15.30 58.85 -35.51
N ASN A 7 14.84 59.31 -34.35
CA ASN A 7 15.14 58.68 -33.07
C ASN A 7 13.99 57.74 -32.70
N ASN A 8 14.12 56.46 -33.02
CA ASN A 8 13.14 55.43 -32.66
C ASN A 8 13.54 54.81 -31.31
N PRO A 9 12.74 54.92 -30.24
CA PRO A 9 13.11 54.37 -28.94
C PRO A 9 12.93 52.85 -28.91
N GLN A 10 14.05 52.14 -28.75
CA GLN A 10 14.12 50.70 -28.57
C GLN A 10 13.57 50.29 -27.20
N PRO A 11 12.82 49.17 -27.06
CA PRO A 11 12.26 48.77 -25.78
C PRO A 11 13.38 48.42 -24.79
N PRO A 12 13.23 48.72 -23.49
CA PRO A 12 14.26 48.46 -22.50
C PRO A 12 14.48 46.94 -22.35
N ILE A 13 15.74 46.52 -22.43
CA ILE A 13 16.18 45.19 -22.03
C ILE A 13 16.05 45.12 -20.50
N VAL A 14 14.99 44.47 -20.00
CA VAL A 14 14.83 44.24 -18.56
C VAL A 14 15.67 43.02 -18.17
N GLN A 15 16.69 43.25 -17.35
CA GLN A 15 17.54 42.19 -16.77
C GLN A 15 16.68 41.27 -15.88
N SER A 16 16.73 39.98 -16.18
CA SER A 16 15.91 38.92 -15.59
C SER A 16 16.55 38.32 -14.33
N GLU A 17 16.84 39.15 -13.32
CA GLU A 17 17.39 38.67 -12.05
C GLU A 17 16.72 39.43 -10.90
N GLU A 18 15.55 38.95 -10.46
CA GLU A 18 14.98 39.12 -9.10
C GLU A 18 13.52 38.60 -9.06
N ALA A 19 13.26 37.37 -9.54
CA ALA A 19 11.91 36.81 -9.49
C ALA A 19 11.56 36.10 -8.16
N LYS A 20 12.18 36.50 -7.03
CA LYS A 20 11.77 36.06 -5.69
C LYS A 20 11.99 37.15 -4.63
N GLY A 21 10.86 37.68 -4.11
CA GLY A 21 10.73 37.93 -2.67
C GLY A 21 10.53 39.37 -2.18
N LYS A 22 9.66 40.17 -2.82
CA LYS A 22 8.97 41.27 -2.11
C LYS A 22 7.48 40.92 -1.99
N SER A 23 6.89 41.17 -0.83
CA SER A 23 5.44 41.08 -0.65
C SER A 23 4.76 41.97 -1.69
N LEU A 24 3.93 41.38 -2.54
CA LEU A 24 3.20 42.13 -3.56
C LEU A 24 2.10 42.96 -2.88
N SER A 25 1.78 44.11 -3.48
CA SER A 25 0.67 44.94 -3.00
C SER A 25 -0.66 44.29 -3.33
N SER A 26 -1.71 44.65 -2.58
CA SER A 26 -3.07 44.14 -2.79
C SER A 26 -3.60 44.37 -4.22
N GLU A 27 -3.19 45.46 -4.85
CA GLU A 27 -3.57 45.81 -6.22
C GLU A 27 -2.89 44.88 -7.24
N VAL A 28 -1.61 44.58 -7.04
CA VAL A 28 -0.89 43.61 -7.88
C VAL A 28 -1.47 42.20 -7.69
N LEU A 29 -1.84 41.82 -6.47
CA LEU A 29 -2.51 40.54 -6.20
C LEU A 29 -3.86 40.43 -6.92
N GLN A 30 -4.65 41.51 -6.99
CA GLN A 30 -5.89 41.53 -7.77
C GLN A 30 -5.66 41.37 -9.28
N ILE A 31 -4.61 41.99 -9.82
CA ILE A 31 -4.23 41.86 -11.23
C ILE A 31 -3.80 40.43 -11.56
N LEU A 32 -3.12 39.75 -10.62
CA LEU A 32 -2.68 38.35 -10.78
C LEU A 32 -3.84 37.34 -10.72
N GLY A 33 -5.03 37.77 -10.32
CA GLY A 33 -6.23 36.96 -10.18
C GLY A 33 -6.33 36.28 -8.82
N ASP A 34 -7.50 35.71 -8.54
CA ASP A 34 -7.75 35.00 -7.28
C ASP A 34 -6.89 33.74 -7.20
N GLU A 35 -6.22 33.54 -6.05
CA GLU A 35 -5.56 32.26 -5.78
C GLU A 35 -6.59 31.12 -5.81
N PRO A 36 -6.26 29.97 -6.42
CA PRO A 36 -7.14 28.82 -6.36
C PRO A 36 -7.32 28.42 -4.89
N ILE A 37 -8.56 28.45 -4.41
CA ILE A 37 -8.92 28.08 -3.05
C ILE A 37 -8.73 26.56 -2.87
N ILE A 38 -7.52 26.14 -2.52
CA ILE A 38 -7.24 24.78 -2.06
C ILE A 38 -7.57 24.73 -0.57
N LYS A 39 -8.85 24.54 -0.23
CA LYS A 39 -9.26 24.30 1.16
C LYS A 39 -8.76 22.93 1.60
N THR A 40 -7.64 22.90 2.31
CA THR A 40 -7.21 21.71 3.04
C THR A 40 -8.14 21.54 4.25
N VAL A 41 -9.01 20.54 4.21
CA VAL A 41 -9.92 20.24 5.34
C VAL A 41 -9.11 19.48 6.39
N LEU A 42 -8.84 20.14 7.53
CA LEU A 42 -8.17 19.53 8.68
C LEU A 42 -9.19 19.09 9.74
N GLY A 43 -8.88 18.01 10.45
CA GLY A 43 -9.66 17.54 11.59
C GLY A 43 -9.45 18.39 12.84
N PRO A 44 -10.23 18.12 13.92
CA PRO A 44 -10.05 18.80 15.20
C PRO A 44 -8.65 18.49 15.80
N PRO A 45 -8.12 19.39 16.66
CA PRO A 45 -6.85 19.15 17.34
C PRO A 45 -6.92 17.94 18.28
N ILE A 46 -5.81 17.21 18.41
CA ILE A 46 -5.63 16.15 19.40
C ILE A 46 -4.88 16.68 20.63
N TYR A 47 -4.80 15.87 21.68
CA TYR A 47 -4.12 16.26 22.92
C TYR A 47 -2.63 16.59 22.69
N GLU A 48 -2.19 17.75 23.19
CA GLU A 48 -0.87 18.32 22.89
C GLU A 48 0.29 17.38 23.23
N ALA A 49 0.18 16.61 24.31
CA ALA A 49 1.24 15.68 24.70
C ALA A 49 1.44 14.51 23.71
N VAL A 50 0.42 14.17 22.92
CA VAL A 50 0.47 13.08 21.92
C VAL A 50 1.31 13.51 20.72
N VAL A 51 1.11 14.75 20.26
CA VAL A 51 1.73 15.28 19.03
C VAL A 51 3.25 15.09 19.00
N PRO A 52 4.07 15.64 19.94
CA PRO A 52 5.52 15.55 19.84
C PRO A 52 6.03 14.11 19.97
N ARG A 53 5.35 13.25 20.74
CA ARG A 53 5.73 11.84 20.91
C ARG A 53 5.54 11.09 19.61
N TRP A 54 4.39 11.23 18.97
CA TRP A 54 4.10 10.54 17.72
C TRP A 54 4.87 11.16 16.56
N SER A 55 5.09 12.47 16.55
CA SER A 55 5.98 13.13 15.58
C SER A 55 7.41 12.59 15.65
N ASN A 56 7.95 12.38 16.84
CA ASN A 56 9.28 11.78 16.99
C ASN A 56 9.33 10.35 16.42
N ILE A 57 8.30 9.54 16.68
CA ILE A 57 8.19 8.17 16.14
C ILE A 57 8.05 8.19 14.61
N LEU A 58 7.29 9.13 14.04
CA LEU A 58 7.16 9.27 12.58
C LEU A 58 8.48 9.62 11.90
N GLN A 59 9.33 10.41 12.58
CA GLN A 59 10.63 10.83 12.04
C GLN A 59 11.72 9.79 12.23
N ASN A 60 11.77 9.14 13.40
CA ASN A 60 12.91 8.31 13.80
C ASN A 60 12.58 6.82 13.93
N GLY A 61 11.30 6.46 13.82
CA GLY A 61 10.83 5.12 14.12
C GLY A 61 10.83 4.81 15.63
N LEU A 62 10.50 3.56 15.95
CA LEU A 62 10.68 2.98 17.28
C LEU A 62 12.02 2.24 17.34
N SER A 63 12.63 2.15 18.53
CA SER A 63 13.79 1.26 18.71
C SER A 63 13.39 -0.20 18.55
N GLU A 64 14.33 -1.05 18.15
CA GLU A 64 14.08 -2.48 17.96
C GLU A 64 13.60 -3.15 19.26
N GLU A 65 14.14 -2.74 20.41
CA GLU A 65 13.69 -3.24 21.72
C GLU A 65 12.21 -2.90 21.97
N ASN A 66 11.82 -1.66 21.71
CA ASN A 66 10.44 -1.22 21.91
C ASN A 66 9.48 -1.92 20.93
N ILE A 67 9.91 -2.13 19.68
CA ILE A 67 9.16 -2.90 18.71
C ILE A 67 8.92 -4.33 19.22
N GLN A 68 9.96 -5.01 19.71
CA GLN A 68 9.83 -6.38 20.22
C GLN A 68 8.89 -6.46 21.42
N VAL A 69 8.99 -5.51 22.36
CA VAL A 69 8.08 -5.44 23.51
C VAL A 69 6.62 -5.32 23.06
N LEU A 70 6.32 -4.45 22.09
CA LEU A 70 4.96 -4.28 21.58
C LEU A 70 4.45 -5.52 20.84
N LEU A 71 5.29 -6.15 20.01
CA LEU A 71 4.93 -7.37 19.27
C LEU A 71 4.66 -8.56 20.21
N GLN A 72 5.46 -8.71 21.26
CA GLN A 72 5.28 -9.77 22.26
C GLN A 72 4.06 -9.54 23.16
N LYS A 73 3.71 -8.29 23.41
CA LYS A 73 2.52 -7.94 24.20
C LYS A 73 1.23 -8.15 23.42
N HIS A 74 1.23 -7.79 22.14
CA HIS A 74 0.04 -7.80 21.30
C HIS A 74 0.07 -8.97 20.32
N ILE A 75 -0.02 -10.18 20.88
CA ILE A 75 -0.10 -11.43 20.10
C ILE A 75 -1.51 -11.66 19.54
N ILE A 76 -1.56 -12.50 18.51
CA ILE A 76 -2.80 -12.90 17.84
C ILE A 76 -3.71 -13.64 18.83
N PRO A 77 -4.98 -13.21 19.00
CA PRO A 77 -5.95 -13.91 19.82
C PRO A 77 -6.29 -15.31 19.28
N GLU A 78 -6.47 -16.28 20.18
CA GLU A 78 -6.71 -17.70 19.81
C GLU A 78 -7.96 -17.90 18.94
N ASN A 79 -8.99 -17.07 19.13
CA ASN A 79 -10.24 -17.09 18.37
C ASN A 79 -10.18 -16.26 17.08
N PHE A 80 -9.04 -15.65 16.75
CA PHE A 80 -8.86 -14.79 15.56
C PHE A 80 -7.70 -15.25 14.67
N LYS A 81 -7.60 -16.56 14.44
CA LYS A 81 -6.52 -17.17 13.64
C LYS A 81 -6.38 -16.63 12.22
N SER A 82 -7.46 -16.13 11.62
CA SER A 82 -7.43 -15.50 10.29
C SER A 82 -6.61 -14.19 10.23
N LEU A 83 -6.17 -13.69 11.39
CA LEU A 83 -5.25 -12.56 11.49
C LEU A 83 -3.79 -12.96 11.27
N GLU A 84 -3.46 -14.25 11.27
CA GLU A 84 -2.11 -14.72 10.95
C GLU A 84 -1.65 -14.22 9.58
N VAL A 85 -0.39 -13.78 9.53
CA VAL A 85 0.24 -13.34 8.28
C VAL A 85 0.50 -14.58 7.42
N PRO A 86 -0.07 -14.68 6.20
CA PRO A 86 0.08 -15.88 5.37
C PRO A 86 1.55 -16.14 5.02
N GLN A 87 1.97 -17.38 5.23
CA GLN A 87 3.32 -17.84 4.91
C GLN A 87 3.49 -18.04 3.41
N LEU A 88 4.72 -17.94 2.93
CA LEU A 88 5.00 -18.28 1.55
C LEU A 88 4.96 -19.81 1.38
N ASN A 89 4.25 -20.26 0.35
CA ASN A 89 4.24 -21.66 -0.07
C ASN A 89 5.67 -22.19 -0.28
N PRO A 90 6.04 -23.39 0.21
CA PRO A 90 7.39 -23.96 0.05
C PRO A 90 7.84 -24.05 -1.42
N GLU A 91 6.95 -24.49 -2.30
CA GLU A 91 7.16 -24.60 -3.75
C GLU A 91 7.39 -23.24 -4.40
N VAL A 92 6.71 -22.20 -3.93
CA VAL A 92 6.95 -20.82 -4.39
C VAL A 92 8.28 -20.32 -3.85
N LYS A 93 8.58 -20.57 -2.57
CA LYS A 93 9.84 -20.18 -1.95
C LYS A 93 11.05 -20.75 -2.69
N ALA A 94 10.97 -22.01 -3.12
CA ALA A 94 12.01 -22.68 -3.90
C ALA A 94 12.20 -22.09 -5.30
N ALA A 95 11.16 -21.49 -5.89
CA ALA A 95 11.19 -20.89 -7.23
C ALA A 95 11.71 -19.44 -7.25
N LEU A 96 11.83 -18.78 -6.10
CA LEU A 96 12.19 -17.36 -6.02
C LEU A 96 13.67 -17.15 -5.69
N THR A 97 14.20 -16.01 -6.16
CA THR A 97 15.57 -15.59 -5.80
C THR A 97 15.63 -15.02 -4.39
N ALA A 98 16.82 -15.07 -3.78
CA ALA A 98 17.05 -14.50 -2.44
C ALA A 98 16.68 -13.00 -2.34
N GLN A 99 16.85 -12.24 -3.43
CA GLN A 99 16.45 -10.83 -3.47
C GLN A 99 14.94 -10.64 -3.34
N ILE A 100 14.15 -11.49 -4.02
CA ILE A 100 12.69 -11.45 -3.96
C ILE A 100 12.22 -11.89 -2.58
N LEU A 101 12.82 -12.94 -2.02
CA LEU A 101 12.52 -13.42 -0.66
C LEU A 101 12.77 -12.35 0.40
N ARG A 102 13.94 -11.68 0.36
CA ARG A 102 14.23 -10.54 1.26
C ARG A 102 13.24 -9.39 1.13
N ARG A 103 12.68 -9.17 -0.07
CA ARG A 103 11.64 -8.17 -0.28
C ARG A 103 10.33 -8.61 0.37
N ASP A 104 9.93 -9.88 0.20
CA ASP A 104 8.73 -10.43 0.83
C ASP A 104 8.83 -10.41 2.36
N GLU A 105 9.99 -10.79 2.94
CA GLU A 105 10.24 -10.74 4.38
C GLU A 105 10.00 -9.35 4.97
N ARG A 106 10.38 -8.28 4.26
CA ARG A 106 10.09 -6.90 4.69
C ARG A 106 8.59 -6.59 4.66
N LEU A 107 7.84 -7.16 3.73
CA LEU A 107 6.38 -6.99 3.65
C LEU A 107 5.68 -7.80 4.76
N VAL A 108 6.12 -9.03 5.01
CA VAL A 108 5.69 -9.84 6.16
C VAL A 108 5.89 -9.06 7.46
N ARG A 109 7.08 -8.46 7.66
CA ARG A 109 7.37 -7.65 8.85
C ARG A 109 6.42 -6.46 9.01
N LYS A 110 6.03 -5.79 7.93
CA LYS A 110 5.00 -4.74 7.97
C LYS A 110 3.64 -5.28 8.40
N GLN A 111 3.22 -6.42 7.84
CA GLN A 111 1.95 -7.06 8.21
C GLN A 111 1.94 -7.51 9.68
N GLN A 112 3.09 -7.88 10.25
CA GLN A 112 3.20 -8.19 11.69
C GLN A 112 2.87 -6.97 12.56
N PHE A 113 3.30 -5.76 12.17
CA PHE A 113 2.90 -4.53 12.88
C PHE A 113 1.40 -4.27 12.79
N VAL A 114 0.81 -4.49 11.60
CA VAL A 114 -0.65 -4.37 11.41
C VAL A 114 -1.39 -5.37 12.29
N THR A 115 -0.92 -6.62 12.33
CA THR A 115 -1.48 -7.70 13.16
C THR A 115 -1.43 -7.38 14.65
N ALA A 116 -0.28 -6.91 15.15
CA ALA A 116 -0.15 -6.50 16.55
C ALA A 116 -1.06 -5.29 16.87
N SER A 117 -1.20 -4.35 15.94
CA SER A 117 -2.09 -3.19 16.10
C SER A 117 -3.56 -3.61 16.18
N ILE A 118 -4.00 -4.52 15.31
CA ILE A 118 -5.35 -5.11 15.35
C ILE A 118 -5.57 -5.85 16.67
N SER A 119 -4.59 -6.62 17.12
CA SER A 119 -4.66 -7.35 18.39
C SER A 119 -4.83 -6.40 19.57
N ALA A 120 -4.04 -5.32 19.64
CA ALA A 120 -4.17 -4.28 20.67
C ALA A 120 -5.57 -3.63 20.69
N ILE A 121 -6.08 -3.24 19.52
CA ILE A 121 -7.42 -2.64 19.38
C ILE A 121 -8.50 -3.64 19.79
N SER A 122 -8.38 -4.91 19.38
CA SER A 122 -9.36 -5.95 19.71
C SER A 122 -9.42 -6.24 21.21
N GLN A 123 -8.28 -6.23 21.89
CA GLN A 123 -8.21 -6.37 23.35
C GLN A 123 -8.86 -5.18 24.05
N ALA A 124 -8.58 -3.95 23.60
CA ALA A 124 -9.23 -2.75 24.15
C ALA A 124 -10.76 -2.80 23.98
N LEU A 125 -11.25 -3.16 22.79
CA LEU A 125 -12.69 -3.35 22.55
C LEU A 125 -13.28 -4.46 23.42
N THR A 126 -12.57 -5.56 23.62
CA THR A 126 -13.02 -6.67 24.48
C THR A 126 -13.17 -6.22 25.92
N LEU A 127 -12.20 -5.46 26.45
CA LEU A 127 -12.26 -4.91 27.80
C LEU A 127 -13.46 -3.97 27.95
N MET A 128 -13.68 -3.07 26.99
CA MET A 128 -14.82 -2.15 27.02
C MET A 128 -16.17 -2.85 26.93
N LEU A 129 -16.30 -3.87 26.07
CA LEU A 129 -17.54 -4.64 25.93
C LEU A 129 -17.85 -5.51 27.16
N ALA A 130 -16.82 -5.84 27.95
CA ALA A 130 -16.97 -6.58 29.20
C ALA A 130 -17.38 -5.69 30.39
N GLU A 131 -17.32 -4.35 30.26
CA GLU A 131 -17.80 -3.43 31.29
C GLU A 131 -19.32 -3.54 31.46
N GLU A 132 -19.81 -3.50 32.71
CA GLU A 132 -21.24 -3.45 32.98
C GLU A 132 -21.88 -2.23 32.31
N GLY A 133 -22.90 -2.44 31.49
CA GLY A 133 -23.53 -1.39 30.68
C GLY A 133 -22.90 -1.18 29.30
N GLY A 134 -21.88 -1.95 28.90
CA GLY A 134 -21.40 -2.07 27.53
C GLY A 134 -20.36 -1.04 27.08
N GLY A 135 -19.70 -0.33 28.00
CA GLY A 135 -18.63 0.62 27.71
C GLY A 135 -19.07 1.88 26.94
N ASN A 136 -18.14 2.82 26.74
CA ASN A 136 -18.45 4.08 26.04
C ASN A 136 -18.51 3.91 24.51
N ASN A 137 -19.70 4.11 23.93
CA ASN A 137 -19.96 3.97 22.49
C ASN A 137 -19.05 4.81 21.58
N VAL A 138 -18.66 6.01 22.01
CA VAL A 138 -17.82 6.91 21.20
C VAL A 138 -16.41 6.34 21.07
N TYR A 139 -15.81 5.89 22.17
CA TYR A 139 -14.47 5.29 22.14
C TYR A 139 -14.47 3.97 21.37
N MET A 140 -15.49 3.14 21.58
CA MET A 140 -15.65 1.90 20.80
C MET A 140 -15.80 2.18 19.31
N GLN A 141 -16.50 3.24 18.92
CA GLN A 141 -16.63 3.61 17.51
C GLN A 141 -15.28 4.00 16.89
N TYR A 142 -14.47 4.82 17.57
CA TYR A 142 -13.12 5.16 17.10
C TYR A 142 -12.22 3.93 16.96
N LEU A 143 -12.20 3.06 17.97
CA LEU A 143 -11.42 1.83 17.96
C LEU A 143 -11.89 0.86 16.87
N SER A 144 -13.20 0.67 16.73
CA SER A 144 -13.80 -0.19 15.70
C SER A 144 -13.48 0.30 14.30
N ASN A 145 -13.59 1.61 14.04
CA ASN A 145 -13.22 2.20 12.76
C ASN A 145 -11.74 1.99 12.44
N ALA A 146 -10.84 2.26 13.39
CA ALA A 146 -9.42 2.03 13.23
C ALA A 146 -9.10 0.54 12.98
N GLY A 147 -9.69 -0.37 13.76
CA GLY A 147 -9.53 -1.81 13.62
C GLY A 147 -10.01 -2.33 12.26
N ARG A 148 -11.16 -1.86 11.76
CA ARG A 148 -11.68 -2.22 10.43
C ARG A 148 -10.76 -1.74 9.31
N LEU A 149 -10.23 -0.52 9.40
CA LEU A 149 -9.26 0.01 8.43
C LEU A 149 -7.97 -0.80 8.43
N LEU A 150 -7.45 -1.18 9.61
CA LEU A 150 -6.27 -2.03 9.70
C LEU A 150 -6.51 -3.45 9.17
N CYS A 151 -7.69 -4.04 9.42
CA CYS A 151 -8.06 -5.33 8.83
C CYS A 151 -8.10 -5.24 7.29
N HIS A 152 -8.62 -4.13 6.75
CA HIS A 152 -8.60 -3.89 5.32
C HIS A 152 -7.16 -3.75 4.79
N LEU A 153 -6.31 -2.99 5.48
CA LEU A 153 -4.89 -2.85 5.13
C LEU A 153 -4.16 -4.20 5.15
N HIS A 154 -4.40 -5.05 6.16
CA HIS A 154 -3.83 -6.39 6.24
C HIS A 154 -4.17 -7.24 5.00
N ARG A 155 -5.42 -7.16 4.53
CA ARG A 155 -5.85 -7.79 3.28
C ARG A 155 -5.14 -7.19 2.06
N LEU A 156 -5.05 -5.86 1.96
CA LEU A 156 -4.37 -5.19 0.84
C LEU A 156 -2.89 -5.56 0.77
N ASP A 157 -2.20 -5.62 1.91
CA ASP A 157 -0.81 -6.06 1.98
C ASP A 157 -0.66 -7.52 1.51
N THR A 158 -1.59 -8.39 1.89
CA THR A 158 -1.62 -9.79 1.43
C THR A 158 -1.77 -9.88 -0.09
N MET A 159 -2.69 -9.11 -0.68
CA MET A 159 -2.89 -9.07 -2.13
C MET A 159 -1.67 -8.47 -2.84
N THR A 160 -1.09 -7.41 -2.28
CA THR A 160 0.14 -6.80 -2.81
C THR A 160 1.29 -7.80 -2.82
N ARG A 161 1.47 -8.59 -1.76
CA ARG A 161 2.46 -9.67 -1.72
C ARG A 161 2.20 -10.72 -2.80
N LYS A 162 0.95 -11.15 -2.98
CA LYS A 162 0.58 -12.09 -4.04
C LYS A 162 0.96 -11.56 -5.41
N ASP A 163 0.60 -10.32 -5.73
CA ASP A 163 0.87 -9.71 -7.03
C ASP A 163 2.38 -9.60 -7.28
N LEU A 164 3.11 -9.06 -6.31
CA LEU A 164 4.56 -8.87 -6.39
C LEU A 164 5.34 -10.18 -6.49
N ILE A 165 4.84 -11.26 -5.91
CA ILE A 165 5.44 -12.59 -6.06
C ILE A 165 5.06 -13.20 -7.40
N SER A 166 3.78 -13.11 -7.80
CA SER A 166 3.26 -13.74 -9.01
C SER A 166 3.94 -13.26 -10.29
N ILE A 167 4.36 -11.99 -10.36
CA ILE A 167 5.11 -11.47 -11.52
C ILE A 167 6.48 -12.14 -11.74
N ASN A 168 6.99 -12.86 -10.73
CA ASN A 168 8.27 -13.58 -10.79
C ASN A 168 8.10 -15.09 -10.98
N LEU A 169 6.87 -15.58 -11.15
CA LEU A 169 6.56 -16.99 -11.35
C LEU A 169 6.24 -17.27 -12.83
N ASN A 170 6.01 -18.55 -13.17
CA ASN A 170 5.66 -18.92 -14.54
C ASN A 170 4.39 -18.15 -14.99
N LYS A 171 4.51 -17.44 -16.12
CA LYS A 171 3.45 -16.64 -16.73
C LYS A 171 2.21 -17.48 -17.06
N ASP A 172 2.40 -18.74 -17.44
CA ASP A 172 1.30 -19.65 -17.80
C ASP A 172 0.45 -20.02 -16.58
N LEU A 173 1.03 -19.94 -15.38
CA LEU A 173 0.33 -20.20 -14.11
C LEU A 173 -0.19 -18.93 -13.44
N LYS A 174 -0.01 -17.76 -14.05
CA LYS A 174 -0.33 -16.47 -13.44
C LYS A 174 -1.80 -16.38 -13.01
N ASP A 175 -2.73 -16.78 -13.88
CA ASP A 175 -4.17 -16.71 -13.60
C ASP A 175 -4.57 -17.74 -12.53
N THR A 176 -3.90 -18.90 -12.52
CA THR A 176 -4.09 -19.93 -11.50
C THR A 176 -3.63 -19.46 -10.12
N LEU A 177 -2.52 -18.72 -10.07
CA LEU A 177 -1.93 -18.18 -8.84
C LEU A 177 -2.68 -16.94 -8.32
N SER A 178 -3.17 -16.07 -9.21
CA SER A 178 -3.93 -14.89 -8.83
C SER A 178 -5.30 -15.26 -8.24
N ALA A 179 -5.99 -16.24 -8.83
CA ALA A 179 -7.28 -16.73 -8.38
C ALA A 179 -7.20 -17.65 -7.14
N ALA A 180 -6.00 -18.06 -6.73
CA ALA A 180 -5.80 -18.91 -5.57
C ALA A 180 -6.42 -18.30 -4.30
N PRO A 181 -7.26 -19.01 -3.53
CA PRO A 181 -7.62 -18.57 -2.19
C PRO A 181 -6.37 -18.44 -1.31
N THR A 182 -6.41 -17.51 -0.38
CA THR A 182 -5.37 -17.35 0.65
C THR A 182 -5.89 -17.95 1.95
N ASP A 183 -5.06 -18.76 2.59
CA ASP A 183 -5.29 -19.32 3.91
C ASP A 183 -4.04 -19.04 4.77
N ASN A 184 -3.58 -20.01 5.56
CA ASN A 184 -2.31 -19.95 6.26
C ASN A 184 -1.11 -19.79 5.30
N PHE A 185 -1.28 -20.13 4.02
CA PHE A 185 -0.35 -19.88 2.93
C PHE A 185 -0.89 -18.84 1.95
N LEU A 186 0.04 -18.05 1.40
CA LEU A 186 -0.24 -16.92 0.52
C LEU A 186 -1.06 -17.32 -0.73
N PHE A 187 -0.77 -18.51 -1.30
CA PHE A 187 -1.47 -19.10 -2.44
C PHE A 187 -2.33 -20.32 -2.07
N GLY A 188 -2.59 -20.49 -0.77
CA GLY A 188 -3.39 -21.58 -0.23
C GLY A 188 -2.63 -22.91 -0.09
N GLN A 189 -3.11 -23.79 0.77
CA GLN A 189 -2.55 -25.13 0.99
C GLN A 189 -2.62 -26.03 -0.25
N ALA A 190 -3.70 -25.92 -1.02
CA ALA A 190 -3.94 -26.74 -2.21
C ALA A 190 -3.21 -26.23 -3.48
N LEU A 191 -2.12 -25.48 -3.33
CA LEU A 191 -1.43 -24.91 -4.49
C LEU A 191 -0.85 -25.99 -5.42
N GLU A 192 -0.23 -27.03 -4.87
CA GLU A 192 0.35 -28.11 -5.66
C GLU A 192 -0.70 -28.80 -6.55
N GLU A 193 -1.85 -29.15 -5.96
CA GLU A 193 -2.98 -29.74 -6.68
C GLU A 193 -3.48 -28.81 -7.78
N ARG A 194 -3.60 -27.51 -7.48
CA ARG A 194 -4.06 -26.50 -8.44
C ARG A 194 -3.09 -26.36 -9.62
N VAL A 195 -1.79 -26.39 -9.37
CA VAL A 195 -0.77 -26.34 -10.42
C VAL A 195 -0.80 -27.61 -11.29
N LYS A 196 -0.98 -28.79 -10.69
CA LYS A 196 -1.15 -30.05 -11.43
C LYS A 196 -2.41 -30.02 -12.31
N ALA A 197 -3.53 -29.55 -11.77
CA ALA A 197 -4.79 -29.41 -12.50
C ALA A 197 -4.66 -28.44 -13.68
N ALA A 198 -4.01 -27.29 -13.49
CA ALA A 198 -3.78 -26.31 -14.56
C ALA A 198 -2.94 -26.89 -15.71
N LYS A 199 -1.85 -27.60 -15.40
CA LYS A 199 -1.02 -28.27 -16.41
C LYS A 199 -1.77 -29.36 -17.18
N ASN A 200 -2.63 -30.13 -16.52
CA ASN A 200 -3.43 -31.15 -17.18
C ASN A 200 -4.51 -30.55 -18.09
N LEU A 201 -5.12 -29.44 -17.66
CA LEU A 201 -6.09 -28.70 -18.46
C LEU A 201 -5.43 -28.13 -19.72
N GLU A 202 -4.22 -27.57 -19.60
CA GLU A 202 -3.45 -27.04 -20.73
C GLU A 202 -3.14 -28.14 -21.76
N LYS A 203 -2.61 -29.29 -21.33
CA LYS A 203 -2.39 -30.45 -22.20
C LYS A 203 -3.68 -30.92 -22.89
N SER A 204 -4.76 -31.05 -22.14
CA SER A 204 -6.06 -31.46 -22.69
C SER A 204 -6.57 -30.44 -23.72
N SER A 205 -6.32 -29.14 -23.48
CA SER A 205 -6.69 -28.07 -24.41
C SER A 205 -5.86 -28.08 -25.68
N GLU A 206 -4.58 -28.46 -25.61
CA GLU A 206 -3.73 -28.62 -26.79
C GLU A 206 -4.17 -29.78 -27.67
N GLU A 207 -4.52 -30.93 -27.09
CA GLU A 207 -5.05 -32.09 -27.81
C GLU A 207 -6.38 -31.80 -28.52
N LEU A 208 -7.19 -30.89 -27.97
CA LEU A 208 -8.48 -30.47 -28.55
C LEU A 208 -8.34 -29.42 -29.66
N LYS A 209 -7.19 -28.75 -29.81
CA LYS A 209 -7.00 -27.77 -30.90
C LYS A 209 -6.97 -28.51 -32.23
N GLN A 210 -7.87 -28.15 -33.16
CA GLN A 210 -7.82 -28.65 -34.54
C GLN A 210 -6.46 -28.32 -35.17
N VAL A 211 -5.72 -29.34 -35.59
CA VAL A 211 -4.55 -29.16 -36.44
C VAL A 211 -5.05 -28.61 -37.79
N LYS A 212 -4.71 -27.36 -38.11
CA LYS A 212 -4.96 -26.82 -39.45
C LYS A 212 -4.19 -27.69 -40.45
N PRO A 213 -4.85 -28.25 -41.49
CA PRO A 213 -4.13 -28.95 -42.54
C PRO A 213 -3.21 -27.96 -43.25
N GLU A 214 -1.90 -28.27 -43.31
CA GLU A 214 -0.95 -27.55 -44.15
C GLU A 214 -1.48 -27.54 -45.59
N THR A 215 -1.84 -26.34 -46.08
CA THR A 215 -2.08 -26.13 -47.50
C THR A 215 -0.76 -26.34 -48.23
N ALA A 216 -0.59 -27.54 -48.78
CA ALA A 216 0.49 -27.87 -49.70
C ALA A 216 0.53 -26.84 -50.84
N LYS A 217 1.68 -26.15 -50.98
CA LYS A 217 1.99 -25.35 -52.17
C LYS A 217 1.93 -26.28 -53.38
N LYS A 218 1.00 -26.03 -54.30
CA LYS A 218 0.97 -26.67 -55.62
C LYS A 218 1.95 -25.96 -56.59
N PRO A 219 2.53 -26.72 -57.54
CA PRO A 219 3.66 -26.30 -58.37
C PRO A 219 3.33 -25.21 -59.39
#